data_AF-A0A7J6SF90-F1
#
_entry.id   AF-A0A7J6SF90-F1
#
_cell.length_a   1.000
_cell.length_b   1.000
_cell.length_c   1.000
_cell.angle_alpha   90.00
_cell.angle_beta   90.00
_cell.angle_gamma   90.00
#
_symmetry.space_group_name_H-M   'P 1'
#
loop_
_entity.id
_entity.type
_entity.pdbx_description
1 polymer ?
#
loop_
_entity_poly.entity_id
_entity_poly.type
_entity_poly.pdbx_seq_one_letter_code
_entity_poly.pdbx_strand_id
1 'polypeptide(L)'
;PSRVPVDALLAVGAVHHHLIKCRLRSQTAIIAEVGSVSSIHQMCCLLAFGADAIYPYLAYAALTRVRPTSTGAGKDSTLSELSLNKMVKNYRAATHAGILKVMSKMGISCLSSYKGAQLFQCIGLAADVKNLCFDACMSSLGGVGFRALQEDALRLHTNAYPSRPLPPLVDAETSRHVLPEMGMYH
;
A
#
# COMPACT_ATOMS: atom_id res chain seq x y z
N PRO A 1 9.59 5.72 -17.14
CA PRO A 1 8.33 6.04 -17.85
C PRO A 1 7.75 4.91 -18.72
N SER A 2 8.52 3.91 -19.17
CA SER A 2 8.04 2.88 -20.12
C SER A 2 7.50 1.58 -19.47
N ARG A 3 7.53 1.48 -18.14
CA ARG A 3 7.07 0.30 -17.39
C ARG A 3 6.02 0.69 -16.37
N VAL A 4 4.93 -0.07 -16.34
CA VAL A 4 3.85 0.06 -15.37
C VAL A 4 4.11 -0.92 -14.23
N PRO A 5 4.04 -0.49 -12.95
CA PRO A 5 4.19 -1.40 -11.83
C PRO A 5 2.99 -2.35 -11.74
N VAL A 6 3.26 -3.61 -11.41
CA VAL A 6 2.21 -4.55 -10.99
C VAL A 6 1.79 -4.19 -9.58
N ASP A 7 0.50 -4.32 -9.27
CA ASP A 7 0.02 -4.14 -7.89
C ASP A 7 0.73 -5.13 -6.95
N ALA A 8 1.31 -4.60 -5.88
CA ALA A 8 2.15 -5.38 -4.99
C ALA A 8 1.37 -6.47 -4.25
N LEU A 9 0.08 -6.25 -3.95
CA LEU A 9 -0.74 -7.24 -3.28
C LEU A 9 -1.05 -8.42 -4.22
N LEU A 10 -1.35 -8.14 -5.49
CA LEU A 10 -1.53 -9.18 -6.51
C LEU A 10 -0.24 -9.98 -6.72
N ALA A 11 0.91 -9.30 -6.81
CA ALA A 11 2.20 -9.93 -7.02
C ALA A 11 2.61 -10.83 -5.84
N VAL A 12 2.52 -10.31 -4.61
CA VAL A 12 2.85 -11.07 -3.39
C VAL A 12 1.92 -12.26 -3.24
N GLY A 13 0.61 -12.08 -3.42
CA GLY A 13 -0.36 -13.16 -3.32
C GLY A 13 -0.11 -14.28 -4.33
N ALA A 14 0.10 -13.93 -5.61
CA ALA A 14 0.38 -14.90 -6.66
C ALA A 14 1.67 -15.69 -6.39
N VAL A 15 2.75 -15.01 -6.02
CA VAL A 15 4.03 -15.65 -5.69
C VAL A 15 3.88 -16.54 -4.45
N HIS A 16 3.19 -16.05 -3.41
CA HIS A 16 2.95 -16.80 -2.18
C HIS A 16 2.22 -18.13 -2.46
N HIS A 17 1.12 -18.08 -3.20
CA HIS A 17 0.36 -19.27 -3.56
C HIS A 17 1.13 -20.21 -4.48
N HIS A 18 1.88 -19.69 -5.44
CA HIS A 18 2.72 -20.50 -6.31
C HIS A 18 3.80 -21.25 -5.51
N LEU A 19 4.47 -20.58 -4.58
CA LEU A 19 5.47 -21.20 -3.71
C LEU A 19 4.87 -22.24 -2.75
N ILE A 20 3.62 -22.07 -2.32
CA ILE A 20 2.89 -23.10 -1.56
C ILE A 20 2.65 -24.33 -2.45
N LYS A 21 2.15 -24.13 -3.67
CA LYS A 21 1.89 -25.22 -4.64
C LYS A 21 3.16 -26.00 -4.97
N CYS A 22 4.30 -25.32 -5.07
CA CYS A 22 5.61 -25.94 -5.30
C CYS A 22 6.29 -26.45 -4.01
N ARG A 23 5.68 -26.33 -2.83
CA ARG A 23 6.25 -26.69 -1.51
C ARG A 23 7.56 -25.98 -1.17
N LEU A 24 7.81 -24.82 -1.76
CA LEU A 24 9.01 -23.99 -1.53
C LEU A 24 8.78 -22.89 -0.50
N ARG A 25 7.53 -22.58 -0.14
CA ARG A 25 7.20 -21.43 0.74
C ARG A 25 7.87 -21.47 2.11
N SER A 26 8.14 -22.65 2.67
CA SER A 26 8.83 -22.82 3.95
C SER A 26 10.33 -22.52 3.88
N GLN A 27 10.93 -22.55 2.69
CA GLN A 27 12.36 -22.33 2.46
C GLN A 27 12.68 -20.92 1.96
N THR A 28 11.65 -20.11 1.70
CA THR A 28 11.79 -18.79 1.07
C THR A 28 11.07 -17.72 1.88
N ALA A 29 11.71 -16.56 2.06
CA ALA A 29 11.06 -15.36 2.58
C ALA A 29 10.66 -14.42 1.44
N ILE A 30 9.49 -13.79 1.54
CA ILE A 30 8.99 -12.80 0.59
C ILE A 30 9.11 -11.41 1.24
N ILE A 31 10.00 -10.59 0.72
CA ILE A 31 10.16 -9.18 1.14
C ILE A 31 9.52 -8.29 0.09
N ALA A 32 8.50 -7.54 0.48
CA ALA A 32 7.77 -6.65 -0.40
C ALA A 32 8.37 -5.23 -0.33
N GLU A 33 9.18 -4.85 -1.33
CA GLU A 33 9.61 -3.47 -1.53
C GLU A 33 8.57 -2.73 -2.39
N VAL A 34 7.84 -1.78 -1.78
CA VAL A 34 6.63 -1.24 -2.39
C VAL A 34 6.51 0.27 -2.24
N GLY A 35 6.13 0.95 -3.33
CA GLY A 35 5.89 2.39 -3.33
C GLY A 35 4.43 2.79 -3.08
N SER A 36 3.48 1.91 -3.42
CA SER A 36 2.04 2.18 -3.32
C SER A 36 1.46 2.05 -1.91
N VAL A 37 2.25 1.54 -0.95
CA VAL A 37 1.76 1.21 0.40
C VAL A 37 2.03 2.36 1.35
N SER A 38 0.96 2.94 1.87
CA SER A 38 1.02 4.03 2.85
C SER A 38 0.07 3.82 4.03
N SER A 39 -1.02 3.09 3.84
CA SER A 39 -2.03 2.82 4.88
C SER A 39 -1.74 1.54 5.67
N ILE A 40 -2.22 1.51 6.92
CA ILE A 40 -2.13 0.31 7.77
C ILE A 40 -2.89 -0.87 7.13
N HIS A 41 -4.02 -0.61 6.48
CA HIS A 41 -4.81 -1.65 5.82
C HIS A 41 -4.01 -2.37 4.72
N GLN A 42 -3.35 -1.62 3.83
CA GLN A 42 -2.52 -2.19 2.78
C GLN A 42 -1.36 -3.03 3.35
N MET A 43 -0.73 -2.56 4.45
CA MET A 43 0.29 -3.32 5.16
C MET A 43 -0.26 -4.65 5.70
N CYS A 44 -1.42 -4.59 6.36
CA CYS A 44 -2.09 -5.78 6.88
C CYS A 44 -2.48 -6.77 5.78
N CYS A 45 -2.95 -6.30 4.62
CA CYS A 45 -3.22 -7.15 3.48
C CYS A 45 -1.94 -7.85 3.01
N LEU A 46 -0.85 -7.13 2.76
CA LEU A 46 0.41 -7.74 2.32
C LEU A 46 0.90 -8.83 3.29
N LEU A 47 0.83 -8.58 4.60
CA LEU A 47 1.17 -9.59 5.62
C LEU A 47 0.24 -10.80 5.55
N ALA A 48 -1.08 -10.58 5.53
CA ALA A 48 -2.06 -11.66 5.51
C ALA A 48 -2.03 -12.49 4.23
N PHE A 49 -1.53 -11.93 3.11
CA PHE A 49 -1.36 -12.62 1.84
C PHE A 49 0.06 -13.13 1.58
N GLY A 50 0.93 -13.08 2.60
CA GLY A 50 2.14 -13.90 2.64
C GLY A 50 3.48 -13.15 2.59
N ALA A 51 3.50 -11.83 2.66
CA ALA A 51 4.74 -11.07 2.85
C ALA A 51 5.34 -11.34 4.25
N ASP A 52 6.65 -11.59 4.31
CA ASP A 52 7.41 -11.74 5.56
C ASP A 52 7.90 -10.39 6.09
N ALA A 53 8.20 -9.45 5.19
CA ALA A 53 8.59 -8.09 5.53
C ALA A 53 8.10 -7.11 4.45
N ILE A 54 7.87 -5.86 4.86
CA ILE A 54 7.42 -4.79 3.95
C ILE A 54 8.36 -3.60 4.09
N TYR A 55 8.89 -3.14 2.97
CA TYR A 55 9.71 -1.94 2.86
C TYR A 55 8.99 -0.86 2.02
N PRO A 56 8.26 0.07 2.67
CA PRO A 56 7.53 1.13 1.99
C PRO A 56 8.47 2.30 1.60
N TYR A 57 9.30 2.09 0.59
CA TYR A 57 10.35 3.06 0.22
C TYR A 57 9.79 4.45 -0.10
N LEU A 58 8.65 4.53 -0.79
CA LEU A 58 8.07 5.81 -1.20
C LEU A 58 7.45 6.56 -0.02
N ALA A 59 6.88 5.86 0.97
CA ALA A 59 6.40 6.49 2.20
C ALA A 59 7.56 7.13 2.97
N TYR A 60 8.71 6.45 3.06
CA TYR A 60 9.91 7.04 3.66
C TYR A 60 10.44 8.23 2.86
N ALA A 61 10.43 8.17 1.52
CA ALA A 61 10.79 9.30 0.67
C ALA A 61 9.80 10.47 0.81
N ALA A 62 8.52 10.21 1.04
CA ALA A 62 7.53 11.26 1.26
C ALA A 62 7.79 12.01 2.59
N LEU A 63 8.20 11.31 3.65
CA LEU A 63 8.55 11.94 4.93
C LEU A 63 9.66 12.99 4.80
N THR A 64 10.61 12.81 3.86
CA THR A 64 11.70 13.78 3.65
C THR A 64 11.20 15.05 2.96
N ARG A 65 10.15 14.96 2.14
CA ARG A 65 9.52 16.10 1.46
C ARG A 65 8.50 16.84 2.31
N VAL A 66 7.82 16.13 3.21
CA VAL A 66 6.87 16.73 4.17
C VAL A 66 7.59 17.59 5.22
N ARG A 67 8.88 17.34 5.46
CA ARG A 67 9.68 18.19 6.34
C ARG A 67 9.74 19.61 5.73
N PRO A 68 9.19 20.65 6.39
CA PRO A 68 9.34 22.00 5.91
C PRO A 68 10.83 22.32 5.86
N THR A 69 11.33 22.64 4.66
CA THR A 69 12.68 23.20 4.54
C THR A 69 12.62 24.54 5.26
N SER A 70 13.64 24.86 6.07
CA SER A 70 13.70 26.06 6.93
C SER A 70 13.60 27.40 6.20
N THR A 71 13.30 27.40 4.90
CA THR A 71 13.29 28.56 4.01
C THR A 71 11.93 28.87 3.37
N GLY A 72 10.85 28.10 3.61
CA GLY A 72 9.59 28.40 2.92
C GLY A 72 8.32 27.75 3.51
N ALA A 73 7.42 28.63 3.97
CA ALA A 73 5.96 28.45 4.07
C ALA A 73 5.44 27.24 4.88
N GLY A 74 5.37 27.39 6.20
CA GLY A 74 4.57 26.52 7.05
C GLY A 74 4.94 26.68 8.52
N LYS A 75 4.30 27.60 9.22
CA LYS A 75 4.51 27.92 10.64
C LYS A 75 3.91 26.85 11.59
N ASP A 76 3.94 25.56 11.22
CA ASP A 76 3.68 24.48 12.18
C ASP A 76 4.99 24.13 12.87
N SER A 77 5.25 24.86 13.96
CA SER A 77 6.45 24.73 14.80
C SER A 77 6.74 23.31 15.28
N THR A 78 5.71 22.47 15.34
CA THR A 78 5.83 21.06 15.76
C THR A 78 6.59 20.20 14.76
N LEU A 79 6.49 20.44 13.45
CA LEU A 79 7.17 19.61 12.44
C LEU A 79 8.57 20.13 12.07
N SER A 80 8.84 21.43 12.25
CA SER A 80 10.16 22.01 11.97
C SER A 80 11.25 21.52 12.92
N GLU A 81 10.88 21.10 14.13
CA GLU A 81 11.82 20.65 15.18
C GLU A 81 12.12 19.15 15.15
N LEU A 82 11.33 18.33 14.43
CA LEU A 82 11.57 16.89 14.37
C LEU A 82 12.71 16.55 13.40
N SER A 83 13.74 15.88 13.92
CA SER A 83 14.72 15.19 13.09
C SER A 83 14.05 14.11 12.24
N LEU A 84 14.54 13.92 11.00
CA LEU A 84 14.07 12.87 10.08
C LEU A 84 14.09 11.48 10.75
N ASN A 85 15.11 11.19 11.57
CA ASN A 85 15.20 9.94 12.32
C ASN A 85 14.03 9.77 13.29
N LYS A 86 13.57 10.84 13.93
CA LYS A 86 12.42 10.82 14.83
C LYS A 86 11.12 10.63 14.05
N MET A 87 10.96 11.28 12.90
CA MET A 87 9.80 11.08 12.02
C MET A 87 9.68 9.62 11.56
N VAL A 88 10.78 9.03 11.09
CA VAL A 88 10.83 7.62 10.68
C VAL A 88 10.50 6.70 11.86
N LYS A 89 11.05 6.97 13.06
CA LYS A 89 10.74 6.20 14.27
C LYS A 89 9.26 6.29 14.64
N ASN A 90 8.67 7.47 14.57
CA ASN A 90 7.25 7.68 14.85
C ASN A 90 6.36 6.96 13.82
N TYR A 91 6.69 7.04 12.52
CA TYR A 91 5.97 6.33 11.47
C TYR A 91 5.99 4.81 11.70
N ARG A 92 7.16 4.24 12.03
CA ARG A 92 7.28 2.82 12.37
C ARG A 92 6.47 2.45 13.60
N ALA A 93 6.52 3.26 14.66
CA ALA A 93 5.75 3.01 15.88
C ALA A 93 4.24 3.05 15.62
N ALA A 94 3.75 4.04 14.86
CA ALA A 94 2.35 4.16 14.48
C ALA A 94 1.89 3.00 13.60
N THR A 95 2.71 2.59 12.63
CA THR A 95 2.42 1.44 11.76
C THR A 95 2.35 0.15 12.56
N HIS A 96 3.29 -0.07 13.48
CA HIS A 96 3.31 -1.24 14.36
C HIS A 96 2.06 -1.30 15.26
N ALA A 97 1.71 -0.20 15.92
CA ALA A 97 0.50 -0.10 16.74
C ALA A 97 -0.77 -0.30 15.90
N GLY A 98 -0.80 0.23 14.68
CA GLY A 98 -1.89 0.04 13.73
C GLY A 98 -2.10 -1.43 13.34
N ILE A 99 -1.02 -2.14 13.01
CA ILE A 99 -1.07 -3.57 12.69
C ILE A 99 -1.56 -4.37 13.90
N LEU A 100 -1.03 -4.10 15.09
CA LEU A 100 -1.47 -4.75 16.33
C LEU A 100 -2.97 -4.52 16.60
N LYS A 101 -3.47 -3.30 16.34
CA LYS A 101 -4.90 -2.97 16.46
C LYS A 101 -5.78 -3.75 15.46
N VAL A 102 -5.29 -4.01 14.25
CA VAL A 102 -6.02 -4.83 13.28
C VAL A 102 -6.00 -6.30 13.70
N MET A 103 -4.85 -6.82 14.13
CA MET A 103 -4.71 -8.19 14.61
C MET A 103 -5.59 -8.47 15.84
N SER A 104 -5.65 -7.51 16.77
CA SER A 104 -6.45 -7.65 17.99
C SER A 104 -7.96 -7.73 17.72
N LYS A 105 -8.46 -7.15 16.62
CA LYS A 105 -9.87 -7.29 16.21
C LYS A 105 -10.23 -8.73 15.84
N MET A 106 -9.26 -9.50 15.34
CA MET A 106 -9.43 -10.91 14.99
C MET A 106 -9.00 -11.85 16.13
N GLY A 107 -8.60 -11.31 17.30
CA GLY A 107 -8.11 -12.11 18.42
C GLY A 107 -6.72 -12.72 18.23
N ILE A 108 -5.91 -12.19 17.29
CA ILE A 108 -4.57 -12.73 17.01
C ILE A 108 -3.51 -11.91 17.74
N SER A 109 -2.66 -12.59 18.50
CA SER A 109 -1.58 -12.00 19.29
C SER A 109 -0.20 -12.12 18.64
N CYS A 110 -0.01 -13.07 17.72
CA CYS A 110 1.28 -13.34 17.08
C CYS A 110 1.26 -13.00 15.59
N LEU A 111 2.23 -12.20 15.12
CA LEU A 111 2.34 -11.82 13.71
C LEU A 111 2.59 -13.02 12.79
N SER A 112 3.31 -14.04 13.28
CA SER A 112 3.54 -15.30 12.57
C SER A 112 2.24 -16.02 12.20
N SER A 113 1.23 -15.98 13.08
CA SER A 113 -0.08 -16.57 12.86
C SER A 113 -0.98 -15.71 11.98
N TYR A 114 -0.74 -14.39 11.93
CA TYR A 114 -1.46 -13.48 11.04
C TYR A 114 -0.99 -13.61 9.58
N LYS A 115 0.31 -13.88 9.40
CA LYS A 115 0.93 -14.01 8.09
C LYS A 115 0.35 -15.19 7.30
N GLY A 116 -0.12 -14.93 6.09
CA GLY A 116 -0.72 -15.96 5.23
C GLY A 116 -2.08 -16.47 5.72
N ALA A 117 -2.67 -15.88 6.76
CA ALA A 117 -3.95 -16.32 7.33
C ALA A 117 -5.16 -15.93 6.47
N GLN A 118 -5.00 -14.99 5.52
CA GLN A 118 -6.03 -14.55 4.58
C GLN A 118 -7.37 -14.17 5.24
N LEU A 119 -7.31 -13.48 6.38
CA LEU A 119 -8.46 -13.06 7.21
C LEU A 119 -9.23 -11.87 6.63
N PHE A 120 -9.31 -11.82 5.30
CA PHE A 120 -9.99 -10.79 4.54
C PHE A 120 -11.10 -11.41 3.72
N GLN A 121 -11.98 -10.56 3.22
CA GLN A 121 -13.00 -10.94 2.25
C GLN A 121 -12.78 -10.14 0.98
N CYS A 122 -12.61 -10.84 -0.14
CA CYS A 122 -12.51 -10.24 -1.46
C CYS A 122 -13.92 -9.96 -1.99
N ILE A 123 -14.23 -8.68 -2.21
CA ILE A 123 -15.51 -8.24 -2.79
C ILE A 123 -15.22 -7.58 -4.14
N GLY A 124 -15.92 -8.01 -5.18
CA GLY A 124 -15.84 -7.38 -6.51
C GLY A 124 -14.60 -7.78 -7.32
N LEU A 125 -13.93 -8.87 -6.98
CA LEU A 125 -12.85 -9.45 -7.79
C LEU A 125 -13.37 -10.66 -8.57
N ALA A 126 -13.00 -10.76 -9.84
CA ALA A 126 -13.32 -11.93 -10.64
C ALA A 126 -12.56 -13.18 -10.15
N ALA A 127 -13.12 -14.35 -10.46
CA ALA A 127 -12.61 -15.62 -9.98
C ALA A 127 -11.19 -15.92 -10.48
N ASP A 128 -10.83 -15.47 -11.68
CA ASP A 128 -9.48 -15.60 -12.23
C ASP A 128 -8.42 -14.89 -11.37
N VAL A 129 -8.69 -13.64 -10.97
CA VAL A 129 -7.81 -12.85 -10.09
C VAL A 129 -7.75 -13.51 -8.71
N LYS A 130 -8.90 -13.87 -8.17
CA LYS A 130 -9.00 -14.51 -6.85
C LYS A 130 -8.22 -15.83 -6.81
N ASN A 131 -8.41 -16.72 -7.78
CA ASN A 131 -7.78 -18.05 -7.77
C ASN A 131 -6.26 -17.98 -8.00
N LEU A 132 -5.77 -16.95 -8.71
CA LEU A 132 -4.34 -16.75 -8.90
C LEU A 132 -3.67 -16.11 -7.69
N CYS A 133 -4.26 -15.04 -7.14
CA CYS A 133 -3.63 -14.17 -6.15
C CYS A 133 -4.10 -14.40 -4.71
N PHE A 134 -5.33 -14.89 -4.50
CA PHE A 134 -6.05 -14.89 -3.21
C PHE A 134 -6.87 -16.18 -3.01
N ASP A 135 -6.32 -17.34 -3.36
CA ASP A 135 -7.04 -18.61 -3.58
C ASP A 135 -7.93 -19.02 -2.39
N ALA A 136 -7.39 -18.94 -1.16
CA ALA A 136 -8.10 -19.33 0.07
C ALA A 136 -8.90 -18.19 0.72
N CYS A 137 -8.95 -17.00 0.10
CA CYS A 137 -9.75 -15.88 0.59
C CYS A 137 -11.24 -16.11 0.31
N MET A 138 -12.13 -15.67 1.21
CA MET A 138 -13.56 -15.70 0.94
C MET A 138 -13.93 -14.65 -0.10
N SER A 139 -14.79 -14.99 -1.04
CA SER A 139 -15.36 -14.03 -1.98
C SER A 139 -16.84 -14.32 -2.22
N SER A 140 -17.67 -13.31 -2.02
CA SER A 140 -19.14 -13.44 -2.10
C SER A 140 -19.72 -12.83 -3.37
N LEU A 141 -18.97 -11.96 -4.04
CA LEU A 141 -19.40 -11.26 -5.24
C LEU A 141 -18.22 -11.16 -6.21
N GLY A 142 -18.40 -11.72 -7.41
CA GLY A 142 -17.44 -11.59 -8.51
C GLY A 142 -17.41 -10.15 -9.06
N GLY A 143 -16.44 -9.84 -9.91
CA GLY A 143 -16.38 -8.52 -10.52
C GLY A 143 -15.21 -8.32 -11.46
N VAL A 144 -14.28 -7.48 -11.05
CA VAL A 144 -13.19 -6.96 -11.88
C VAL A 144 -12.12 -8.03 -12.11
N GLY A 145 -11.80 -8.29 -13.38
CA GLY A 145 -10.71 -9.18 -13.79
C GLY A 145 -9.41 -8.45 -14.11
N PHE A 146 -8.38 -9.19 -14.51
CA PHE A 146 -7.05 -8.63 -14.79
C PHE A 146 -7.04 -7.50 -15.83
N ARG A 147 -7.90 -7.59 -16.85
CA ARG A 147 -7.97 -6.56 -17.91
C ARG A 147 -8.33 -5.18 -17.35
N ALA A 148 -9.32 -5.13 -16.45
CA ALA A 148 -9.77 -3.87 -15.87
C ALA A 148 -8.75 -3.35 -14.83
N LEU A 149 -8.15 -4.23 -14.02
CA LEU A 149 -7.03 -3.87 -13.13
C LEU A 149 -5.83 -3.31 -13.91
N GLN A 150 -5.51 -3.89 -15.07
CA GLN A 150 -4.47 -3.39 -15.97
C GLN A 150 -4.82 -1.99 -16.50
N GLU A 151 -6.07 -1.78 -16.91
CA GLU A 151 -6.52 -0.48 -17.42
C GLU A 151 -6.39 0.61 -16.34
N ASP A 152 -6.76 0.31 -15.10
CA ASP A 152 -6.61 1.25 -13.97
C ASP A 152 -5.13 1.54 -13.67
N ALA A 153 -4.26 0.53 -13.70
CA ALA A 153 -2.82 0.72 -13.54
C ALA A 153 -2.23 1.59 -14.67
N LEU A 154 -2.67 1.39 -15.91
CA LEU A 154 -2.27 2.20 -17.06
C LEU A 154 -2.77 3.64 -16.97
N ARG A 155 -4.01 3.86 -16.49
CA ARG A 155 -4.55 5.19 -16.24
C ARG A 155 -3.72 5.95 -15.20
N LEU A 156 -3.41 5.33 -14.06
CA LEU A 156 -2.55 5.92 -13.04
C LEU A 156 -1.16 6.25 -13.57
N HIS A 157 -0.58 5.34 -14.37
CA HIS A 157 0.72 5.54 -14.98
C HIS A 157 0.72 6.69 -15.99
N THR A 158 -0.32 6.79 -16.83
CA THR A 158 -0.47 7.88 -17.81
C THR A 158 -0.64 9.23 -17.11
N ASN A 159 -1.39 9.27 -16.00
CA ASN A 159 -1.55 10.47 -15.18
C ASN A 159 -0.24 10.92 -14.52
N ALA A 160 0.62 9.96 -14.12
CA ALA A 160 1.92 10.24 -13.50
C ALA A 160 3.00 10.63 -14.53
N TYR A 161 2.89 10.17 -15.78
CA TYR A 161 3.81 10.46 -16.88
C TYR A 161 3.09 11.09 -18.09
N PRO A 162 2.48 12.28 -17.93
CA PRO A 162 1.78 12.94 -19.02
C PRO A 162 2.75 13.43 -20.10
N SER A 163 2.29 13.45 -21.36
CA SER A 163 3.08 13.97 -22.49
C SER A 163 3.39 15.47 -22.37
N ARG A 164 2.60 16.21 -21.58
CA ARG A 164 2.83 17.61 -21.24
C ARG A 164 3.29 17.71 -19.78
N PRO A 165 4.33 18.51 -19.45
CA PRO A 165 4.72 18.73 -18.07
C PRO A 165 3.57 19.34 -17.26
N LEU A 166 3.25 18.70 -16.12
CA LEU A 166 2.30 19.24 -15.16
C LEU A 166 2.99 20.30 -14.28
N PRO A 167 2.22 21.28 -13.77
CA PRO A 167 2.70 22.12 -12.67
C PRO A 167 3.10 21.24 -11.46
N PRO A 168 4.04 21.68 -10.62
CA PRO A 168 4.47 20.92 -9.46
C PRO A 168 3.27 20.56 -8.57
N LEU A 169 3.24 19.32 -8.07
CA LEU A 169 2.16 18.79 -7.21
C LEU A 169 1.99 19.55 -5.87
N VAL A 170 2.93 20.43 -5.54
CA VAL A 170 2.94 21.24 -4.32
C VAL A 170 3.30 22.67 -4.69
N ASP A 171 2.30 23.47 -5.06
CA ASP A 171 2.41 24.92 -4.93
C ASP A 171 2.08 25.26 -3.46
N ALA A 172 3.04 25.85 -2.73
CA ALA A 172 2.88 26.18 -1.31
C ALA A 172 1.70 27.16 -1.04
N GLU A 173 1.17 27.80 -2.07
CA GLU A 173 0.07 28.77 -1.97
C GLU A 173 -1.30 28.20 -2.37
N THR A 174 -1.35 27.18 -3.24
CA THR A 174 -2.60 26.75 -3.91
C THR A 174 -3.34 25.61 -3.19
N SER A 175 -2.68 24.92 -2.25
CA SER A 175 -3.26 23.79 -1.51
C SER A 175 -4.43 24.15 -0.57
N ARG A 176 -4.78 25.44 -0.43
CA ARG A 176 -5.89 25.90 0.43
C ARG A 176 -7.27 25.81 -0.23
N HIS A 177 -7.34 25.62 -1.55
CA HIS A 177 -8.59 25.43 -2.27
C HIS A 177 -8.68 24.01 -2.83
N VAL A 178 -8.87 23.05 -1.93
CA VAL A 178 -9.33 21.71 -2.32
C VAL A 178 -10.81 21.85 -2.70
N LEU A 179 -11.15 21.55 -3.95
CA LEU A 179 -12.56 21.43 -4.36
C LEU A 179 -13.25 20.37 -3.49
N PRO A 180 -14.49 20.61 -3.03
CA PRO A 180 -15.23 19.62 -2.26
C PRO A 180 -15.47 18.40 -3.14
N GLU A 181 -15.02 17.24 -2.64
CA GLU A 181 -15.39 15.89 -3.07
C GLU A 181 -15.35 15.60 -4.58
N MET A 182 -14.36 14.80 -4.99
CA MET A 182 -14.35 14.15 -6.30
C MET A 182 -15.43 13.06 -6.38
N GLY A 183 -16.71 13.44 -6.43
CA GLY A 183 -17.82 12.61 -6.93
C GLY A 183 -17.92 11.18 -6.36
N MET A 184 -17.38 10.93 -5.17
CA MET A 184 -17.47 9.63 -4.52
C MET A 184 -18.86 9.59 -3.90
N TYR A 185 -19.75 8.78 -4.47
CA TYR A 185 -21.08 8.55 -3.89
C TYR A 185 -20.91 8.07 -2.43
N HIS A 186 -21.58 8.76 -1.51
CA HIS A 186 -21.54 8.51 -0.06
C HIS A 186 -22.40 7.35 0.37
#